data_AF-A0A658NLH0-F1
#
_entry.id   AF-A0A658NLH0-F1
#
_cell.length_a   1.000
_cell.length_b   1.000
_cell.length_c   1.000
_cell.angle_alpha   90.00
_cell.angle_beta   90.00
_cell.angle_gamma   90.00
#
_symmetry.space_group_name_H-M   'P 1'
#
loop_
_entity.id
_entity.type
_entity.pdbx_description
1 polymer ?
#
loop_
_entity_poly.entity_id
_entity_poly.type
_entity_poly.pdbx_seq_one_letter_code
_entity_poly.pdbx_strand_id
1 'polypeptide(L)'
;MSLTPAQLHEAQVRVAGIHAAPPLLDYVQGLLAFSRQSSLFRGGLSPRAGLALLRAARAWALLHRRGHVLPEDVQAVLPAVV
;
A
#
# COMPACT_ATOMS: atom_id res chain seq x y z
N MET A 1 1.71 25.71 -5.92
CA MET A 1 2.68 25.08 -6.86
C MET A 1 2.01 23.84 -7.42
N SER A 2 1.69 23.79 -8.72
CA SER A 2 1.00 22.66 -9.34
C SER A 2 2.01 21.65 -9.91
N LEU A 3 1.80 20.36 -9.68
CA LEU A 3 2.54 19.30 -10.35
C LEU A 3 2.18 19.28 -11.84
N THR A 4 3.17 19.23 -12.73
CA THR A 4 2.92 18.97 -14.15
C THR A 4 2.59 17.49 -14.38
N PRO A 5 1.92 17.14 -15.49
CA PRO A 5 1.68 15.73 -15.83
C PRO A 5 2.96 14.88 -15.88
N ALA A 6 4.06 15.45 -16.40
CA ALA A 6 5.35 14.77 -16.44
C ALA A 6 5.92 14.51 -15.03
N GLN A 7 5.84 15.49 -14.13
CA GLN A 7 6.28 15.33 -12.74
C GLN A 7 5.42 14.32 -11.97
N LEU A 8 4.12 14.28 -12.24
CA LEU A 8 3.22 13.28 -11.66
C LEU A 8 3.60 11.87 -12.13
N HIS A 9 3.85 11.70 -13.43
CA HIS A 9 4.26 10.43 -13.99
C HIS A 9 5.60 9.95 -13.38
N GLU A 10 6.58 10.85 -13.28
CA GLU A 10 7.86 10.54 -12.64
C GLU A 10 7.67 10.11 -11.17
N ALA A 11 6.80 10.79 -10.43
CA ALA A 11 6.48 10.40 -9.06
C ALA A 11 5.85 8.99 -9.00
N GLN A 12 4.94 8.65 -9.91
CA GLN A 12 4.35 7.31 -9.98
C GLN A 12 5.40 6.23 -10.26
N VAL A 13 6.37 6.50 -11.13
CA VAL A 13 7.50 5.60 -11.40
C VAL A 13 8.36 5.42 -10.15
N ARG A 14 8.70 6.50 -9.44
CA ARG A 14 9.47 6.41 -8.18
C ARG A 14 8.75 5.60 -7.11
N VAL A 15 7.43 5.75 -6.98
CA VAL A 15 6.62 4.95 -6.04
C VAL A 15 6.73 3.47 -6.37
N ALA A 16 6.72 3.07 -7.64
CA ALA A 16 6.86 1.67 -8.04
C ALA A 16 8.24 1.08 -7.67
N GLY A 17 9.29 1.91 -7.59
CA GLY A 17 10.64 1.52 -7.20
C GLY A 17 10.86 1.35 -5.69
N ILE A 18 9.90 1.74 -4.83
CA ILE A 18 10.03 1.57 -3.38
C ILE A 18 9.99 0.08 -3.01
N HIS A 19 11.03 -0.38 -2.30
CA HIS A 19 11.18 -1.77 -1.93
C HIS A 19 10.12 -2.21 -0.91
N ALA A 20 9.48 -3.35 -1.16
CA ALA A 20 8.65 -4.04 -0.18
C ALA A 20 9.24 -5.43 0.04
N ALA A 21 9.71 -5.69 1.26
CA ALA A 21 10.33 -6.96 1.59
C ALA A 21 9.29 -8.10 1.61
N PRO A 22 9.68 -9.35 1.33
CA PRO A 22 8.75 -10.48 1.35
C PRO A 22 7.89 -10.59 2.62
N PRO A 23 8.43 -10.40 3.84
CA PRO A 23 7.60 -10.44 5.06
C PRO A 23 6.48 -9.39 5.10
N LEU A 24 6.69 -8.23 4.46
CA LEU A 24 5.65 -7.21 4.35
C LEU A 24 4.55 -7.63 3.38
N LEU A 25 4.89 -8.37 2.32
CA LEU A 25 3.89 -8.95 1.41
C LEU A 25 3.07 -10.02 2.14
N ASP A 26 3.71 -10.83 2.97
CA ASP A 26 3.03 -11.82 3.81
C ASP A 26 2.11 -11.15 4.81
N TYR A 27 2.54 -10.05 5.43
CA TYR A 27 1.71 -9.23 6.31
C TYR A 27 0.44 -8.72 5.59
N VAL A 28 0.58 -8.13 4.40
CA VAL A 28 -0.57 -7.65 3.61
C VAL A 28 -1.49 -8.82 3.22
N GLN A 29 -0.93 -9.96 2.83
CA GLN A 29 -1.71 -11.16 2.53
C GLN A 29 -2.47 -11.68 3.76
N GLY A 30 -1.85 -11.63 4.94
CA GLY A 30 -2.46 -11.98 6.22
C GLY A 30 -3.67 -11.09 6.55
N LEU A 31 -3.56 -9.78 6.35
CA LEU A 31 -4.70 -8.85 6.50
C LEU A 31 -5.86 -9.21 5.56
N LEU A 32 -5.54 -9.49 4.30
CA LEU A 32 -6.51 -9.93 3.30
C LEU A 32 -7.19 -11.25 3.69
N ALA A 33 -6.42 -12.24 4.14
CA ALA A 33 -6.94 -13.53 4.59
C ALA A 33 -7.85 -13.36 5.83
N PHE A 34 -7.40 -12.58 6.82
CA PHE A 34 -8.19 -12.26 8.00
C PHE A 34 -9.53 -11.61 7.63
N SER A 35 -9.53 -10.63 6.74
CA SER A 35 -10.77 -9.95 6.30
C SER A 35 -11.78 -10.90 5.63
N ARG A 36 -11.30 -11.99 5.01
CA ARG A 36 -12.15 -12.98 4.32
C ARG A 36 -12.66 -14.08 5.24
N GLN A 37 -11.91 -14.41 6.27
CA GLN A 37 -12.21 -15.53 7.18
C GLN A 37 -12.92 -15.06 8.46
N SER A 38 -12.75 -13.79 8.83
CA SER A 38 -13.35 -13.20 10.01
C SER A 38 -14.85 -12.94 9.84
N SER A 39 -15.64 -13.30 10.86
CA SER A 39 -17.06 -12.97 10.94
C SER A 39 -17.33 -11.48 11.22
N LEU A 40 -16.27 -10.68 11.45
CA LEU A 40 -16.38 -9.24 11.70
C LEU A 40 -16.80 -8.44 10.46
N PHE A 41 -16.63 -9.00 9.26
CA PHE A 41 -16.84 -8.28 7.99
C PHE A 41 -17.88 -8.99 7.13
N ARG A 42 -18.77 -8.22 6.50
CA ARG A 42 -19.78 -8.75 5.56
C ARG A 42 -19.16 -9.27 4.25
N GLY A 43 -17.99 -8.77 3.89
CA GLY A 43 -17.23 -9.19 2.72
C GLY A 43 -15.76 -8.92 2.91
N GLY A 44 -14.91 -9.85 2.46
CA GLY A 44 -13.48 -9.73 2.60
C GLY A 44 -12.82 -8.97 1.45
N LEU A 45 -11.61 -8.50 1.72
CA LEU A 45 -10.82 -7.74 0.77
C LEU A 45 -10.41 -8.61 -0.44
N SER A 46 -10.57 -8.06 -1.63
CA SER A 46 -10.17 -8.71 -2.88
C SER A 46 -8.64 -8.63 -3.09
N PRO A 47 -8.05 -9.42 -4.00
CA PRO A 47 -6.65 -9.27 -4.38
C PRO A 47 -6.30 -7.85 -4.85
N ARG A 48 -7.23 -7.14 -5.50
CA ARG A 48 -7.05 -5.74 -5.92
C ARG A 48 -6.88 -4.79 -4.75
N ALA A 49 -7.53 -5.05 -3.61
CA ALA A 49 -7.34 -4.24 -2.41
C ALA A 49 -5.92 -4.39 -1.85
N GLY A 50 -5.35 -5.60 -1.88
CA GLY A 50 -3.96 -5.83 -1.48
C GLY A 50 -2.96 -5.09 -2.37
N LEU A 51 -3.18 -5.08 -3.70
CA LEU A 51 -2.37 -4.29 -4.63
C LEU A 51 -2.50 -2.78 -4.39
N ALA A 52 -3.71 -2.29 -4.12
CA ALA A 52 -3.96 -0.88 -3.82
C ALA A 52 -3.27 -0.45 -2.52
N LEU A 53 -3.40 -1.26 -1.45
CA LEU A 53 -2.73 -1.04 -0.17
C LEU A 53 -1.22 -0.95 -0.33
N LEU A 54 -0.61 -1.90 -1.05
CA LEU A 54 0.83 -1.93 -1.24
C LEU A 54 1.33 -0.72 -2.07
N ARG A 55 0.58 -0.29 -3.09
CA ARG A 55 0.90 0.92 -3.87
C ARG A 55 0.80 2.17 -3.01
N ALA A 56 -0.25 2.30 -2.19
CA ALA A 56 -0.43 3.42 -1.28
C ALA A 56 0.66 3.46 -0.21
N ALA A 57 1.01 2.32 0.40
CA ALA A 57 2.08 2.23 1.40
C ALA A 57 3.45 2.60 0.83
N ARG A 58 3.75 2.20 -0.42
CA ARG A 58 4.96 2.67 -1.14
C ARG A 58 4.96 4.18 -1.34
N ALA A 59 3.82 4.75 -1.71
CA ALA A 59 3.69 6.20 -1.84
C ALA A 59 3.92 6.90 -0.50
N TRP A 60 3.35 6.34 0.58
CA TRP A 60 3.54 6.83 1.94
C TRP A 60 5.01 6.83 2.35
N ALA A 61 5.73 5.72 2.13
CA ALA A 61 7.16 5.62 2.38
C ALA A 61 7.97 6.65 1.57
N LEU A 62 7.66 6.82 0.28
CA LEU A 62 8.31 7.81 -0.59
C LEU A 62 8.11 9.24 -0.06
N LEU A 63 6.89 9.60 0.37
CA LEU A 63 6.60 10.92 0.95
C LEU A 63 7.41 11.17 2.23
N HIS A 64 7.71 10.11 2.98
CA HIS A 64 8.59 10.14 4.16
C HIS A 64 10.08 9.98 3.81
N ARG A 65 10.44 10.11 2.53
CA ARG A 65 11.82 10.02 2.02
C ARG A 65 12.51 8.69 2.34
N ARG A 66 11.73 7.60 2.43
CA ARG A 66 12.25 6.24 2.62
C ARG A 66 12.25 5.45 1.31
N GLY A 67 13.25 4.59 1.15
CA GLY A 67 13.40 3.68 0.00
C GLY A 67 12.73 2.31 0.17
N HIS A 68 12.10 2.06 1.32
CA HIS A 68 11.44 0.82 1.65
C HIS A 68 10.15 1.06 2.45
N VAL A 69 9.21 0.14 2.34
CA VAL A 69 7.95 0.13 3.08
C VAL A 69 8.15 -0.50 4.45
N LEU A 70 7.54 0.09 5.47
CA LEU A 70 7.41 -0.47 6.81
C LEU A 70 5.95 -0.87 7.09
N PRO A 71 5.68 -1.78 8.06
CA PRO A 71 4.31 -2.17 8.41
C PRO A 71 3.41 -0.99 8.78
N GLU A 72 3.95 0.05 9.41
CA GLU A 72 3.21 1.25 9.82
C GLU A 72 2.70 2.03 8.61
N ASP A 73 3.37 1.95 7.46
CA ASP A 73 2.92 2.59 6.22
C ASP A 73 1.64 1.95 5.69
N VAL A 74 1.56 0.61 5.78
CA VAL A 74 0.35 -0.14 5.42
C VAL A 74 -0.78 0.24 6.35
N GLN A 75 -0.52 0.32 7.67
CA GLN A 75 -1.51 0.71 8.67
C GLN A 75 -1.99 2.15 8.47
N ALA A 76 -1.10 3.09 8.15
CA ALA A 76 -1.43 4.49 7.95
C ALA A 76 -2.39 4.71 6.78
N VAL A 77 -2.22 3.96 5.68
CA VAL A 77 -3.06 4.11 4.48
C VAL A 77 -4.31 3.23 4.50
N LEU A 78 -4.35 2.19 5.33
CA LEU A 78 -5.42 1.19 5.32
C LEU A 78 -6.82 1.81 5.43
N PRO A 79 -7.13 2.70 6.40
CA PRO A 79 -8.48 3.26 6.53
C PRO A 79 -8.95 4.12 5.35
N ALA A 80 -8.01 4.64 4.55
CA ALA A 80 -8.32 5.45 3.38
C ALA A 80 -8.45 4.63 2.08
N VAL A 81 -7.96 3.38 2.09
CA VAL A 81 -7.90 2.53 0.90
C VAL A 81 -8.99 1.45 0.92
N VAL A 82 -9.37 0.93 2.10
CA VAL A 82 -10.28 -0.21 2.25
C VAL A 82 -11.48 0.07 3.15
#